data_AF-A0A061NCG6-F1
#
_entry.id   AF-A0A061NCG6-F1
#
_cell.length_a   1.000
_cell.length_b   1.000
_cell.length_c   1.000
_cell.angle_alpha   90.00
_cell.angle_beta   90.00
_cell.angle_gamma   90.00
#
_symmetry.space_group_name_H-M   'P 1'
#
loop_
_entity.id
_entity.type
_entity.pdbx_description
1 polymer ?
#
loop_
_entity_poly.entity_id
_entity_poly.type
_entity_poly.pdbx_seq_one_letter_code
_entity_poly.pdbx_strand_id
1 'polypeptide(L)'
;MKAAERATRFLKERLSDQSVILGPTPSPISRINDRYRTQCMIKYKREPNFSEILSELFTHYQQEVHKDSRFMAIDRHPNIFM
;
A
#
# COMPACT_ATOMS: atom_id res chain seq x y z
N MET A 1 10.52 -2.77 5.09
CA MET A 1 9.62 -2.68 6.27
C MET A 1 9.21 -1.24 6.58
N LYS A 2 10.11 -0.34 6.98
CA LYS A 2 9.76 1.05 7.38
C LYS A 2 8.85 1.82 6.41
N ALA A 3 9.08 1.76 5.10
CA ALA A 3 8.23 2.43 4.10
C ALA A 3 6.80 1.87 4.10
N ALA A 4 6.64 0.56 4.20
CA ALA A 4 5.32 -0.09 4.24
C ALA A 4 4.56 0.24 5.53
N GLU A 5 5.27 0.34 6.66
CA GLU A 5 4.68 0.78 7.94
C GLU A 5 4.19 2.22 7.88
N ARG A 6 4.99 3.12 7.28
CA ARG A 6 4.59 4.52 7.05
C ARG A 6 3.37 4.61 6.13
N ALA A 7 3.37 3.89 5.00
CA ALA A 7 2.24 3.86 4.08
C ALA A 7 0.97 3.33 4.76
N THR A 8 1.09 2.24 5.53
CA THR A 8 -0.05 1.67 6.28
C THR A 8 -0.57 2.66 7.32
N ARG A 9 0.32 3.36 8.04
CA ARG A 9 -0.07 4.38 9.02
C ARG A 9 -0.80 5.54 8.36
N PHE A 10 -0.27 6.07 7.25
CA PHE A 10 -0.91 7.13 6.46
C PHE A 10 -2.34 6.74 6.08
N LEU A 11 -2.54 5.51 5.61
CA LEU A 11 -3.88 5.01 5.27
C LEU A 11 -4.79 4.92 6.51
N LYS A 12 -4.28 4.40 7.65
CA LYS A 12 -5.06 4.31 8.89
C LYS A 12 -5.51 5.68 9.43
N GLU A 13 -4.72 6.73 9.20
CA GLU A 13 -5.02 8.09 9.66
C GLU A 13 -6.01 8.84 8.76
N ARG A 14 -6.20 8.39 7.51
CA ARG A 14 -6.98 9.10 6.48
C ARG A 14 -8.27 8.38 6.08
N LEU A 15 -8.27 7.05 6.13
CA LEU A 15 -9.46 6.26 5.85
C LEU A 15 -10.40 6.26 7.04
N SER A 16 -11.70 6.17 6.78
CA SER A 16 -12.69 6.05 7.84
C SER A 16 -12.55 4.75 8.62
N ASP A 17 -13.12 4.71 9.83
CA ASP A 17 -13.18 3.51 10.67
C ASP A 17 -13.99 2.35 10.05
N GLN A 18 -14.70 2.59 8.94
CA GLN A 18 -15.40 1.57 8.16
C GLN A 18 -14.45 0.78 7.24
N SER A 19 -13.26 1.32 6.99
CA SER A 19 -12.21 0.67 6.22
C SER A 19 -11.31 -0.16 7.15
N VAL A 20 -11.07 -1.41 6.78
CA VAL A 20 -10.18 -2.31 7.52
C VAL A 20 -8.88 -2.48 6.75
N ILE A 21 -7.76 -2.20 7.41
CA ILE A 21 -6.43 -2.36 6.83
C ILE A 21 -5.73 -3.53 7.48
N LEU A 22 -5.35 -4.52 6.67
CA LEU A 22 -4.59 -5.70 7.09
C LEU A 22 -3.15 -5.56 6.60
N GLY A 23 -2.19 -5.48 7.53
CA GLY A 23 -0.75 -5.34 7.22
C GLY A 23 -0.08 -4.15 7.93
N PRO A 24 1.13 -3.77 7.50
CA PRO A 24 1.87 -4.34 6.37
C PRO A 24 2.40 -5.74 6.72
N THR A 25 2.27 -6.68 5.79
CA THR A 25 2.81 -8.04 5.91
C THR A 25 3.88 -8.28 4.85
N PRO A 26 4.92 -9.08 5.13
CA PRO A 26 5.74 -9.65 4.06
C PRO A 26 4.84 -10.34 3.03
N SER A 27 5.16 -10.20 1.74
CA SER A 27 4.50 -11.04 0.73
C SER A 27 5.00 -12.49 0.90
N PRO A 28 4.13 -13.50 0.76
CA PRO A 28 4.49 -14.91 0.62
C PRO A 28 5.66 -15.14 -0.34
N ILE A 29 5.73 -14.37 -1.43
CA ILE A 29 6.94 -14.25 -2.22
C ILE A 29 7.71 -13.04 -1.73
N SER A 30 8.59 -13.27 -0.75
CA SER A 30 9.30 -12.19 -0.07
C SER A 30 10.26 -11.42 -0.98
N ARG A 31 10.72 -12.01 -2.09
CA ARG A 31 11.66 -11.38 -3.04
C ARG A 31 11.36 -11.77 -4.49
N ILE A 32 11.29 -10.79 -5.39
CA ILE A 32 11.25 -10.97 -6.85
C ILE A 32 12.27 -10.01 -7.46
N ASN A 33 13.16 -10.51 -8.34
CA ASN A 33 14.22 -9.70 -8.96
C ASN A 33 15.02 -8.89 -7.92
N ASP A 34 15.45 -9.55 -6.85
CA ASP A 34 16.19 -8.96 -5.71
C ASP A 34 15.51 -7.83 -4.95
N ARG A 35 14.20 -7.65 -5.15
CA ARG A 35 13.40 -6.64 -4.45
C ARG A 35 12.48 -7.28 -3.43
N TYR A 36 12.61 -6.86 -2.19
CA TYR A 36 11.71 -7.29 -1.12
C TYR A 36 10.30 -6.74 -1.34
N ARG A 37 9.29 -7.60 -1.17
CA ARG A 37 7.88 -7.23 -1.32
C ARG A 37 7.15 -7.29 0.02
N THR A 38 6.43 -6.22 0.30
CA THR A 38 5.47 -6.12 1.39
C THR A 38 4.15 -5.64 0.82
N GLN A 39 3.06 -6.02 1.46
CA GLN A 39 1.72 -5.63 1.04
C GLN A 39 0.86 -5.26 2.24
N CYS A 40 -0.16 -4.46 1.98
CA CYS A 40 -1.31 -4.30 2.88
C CYS A 40 -2.59 -4.47 2.08
N MET A 41 -3.58 -5.10 2.69
CA MET A 41 -4.92 -5.24 2.12
C MET A 41 -5.79 -4.13 2.69
N ILE A 42 -6.60 -3.50 1.84
CA ILE A 42 -7.60 -2.54 2.28
C ILE A 42 -8.97 -3.10 1.93
N LYS A 43 -9.77 -3.40 2.94
CA LYS A 43 -11.16 -3.82 2.79
C LYS A 43 -12.06 -2.63 3.11
N TYR A 44 -12.91 -2.25 2.16
CA TYR A 44 -13.82 -1.12 2.29
C TYR A 44 -15.13 -1.41 1.53
N LYS A 45 -16.22 -0.74 1.93
CA LYS A 45 -17.53 -0.84 1.24
C LYS A 45 -17.90 0.47 0.55
N ARG A 46 -17.83 1.57 1.29
CA ARG A 46 -17.99 2.94 0.79
C ARG A 46 -16.96 3.80 1.47
N GLU A 47 -16.06 4.38 0.69
CA GLU A 47 -15.00 5.24 1.18
C GLU A 47 -14.89 6.40 0.18
N PRO A 48 -15.55 7.54 0.43
CA PRO A 48 -15.80 8.57 -0.57
C PRO A 48 -14.51 9.19 -1.11
N ASN A 49 -13.49 9.32 -0.26
CA ASN A 49 -12.21 9.95 -0.61
C ASN A 49 -11.12 8.92 -0.96
N PHE A 50 -11.48 7.66 -1.19
CA PHE A 50 -10.51 6.57 -1.31
C PHE A 50 -9.51 6.79 -2.45
N SER A 51 -10.01 7.14 -3.64
CA SER A 51 -9.17 7.38 -4.81
C SER A 51 -8.22 8.56 -4.61
N GLU A 52 -8.66 9.61 -3.92
CA GLU A 52 -7.84 10.80 -3.65
C GLU A 52 -6.72 10.48 -2.66
N ILE A 53 -7.06 9.80 -1.54
CA ILE A 53 -6.10 9.36 -0.53
C ILE A 53 -5.05 8.43 -1.15
N LEU A 54 -5.48 7.50 -2.02
CA LEU A 54 -4.56 6.60 -2.73
C LEU A 54 -3.66 7.34 -3.73
N SER A 55 -4.18 8.32 -4.45
CA SER A 55 -3.38 9.17 -5.36
C SER A 55 -2.36 10.01 -4.60
N GLU A 56 -2.73 10.59 -3.46
CA GLU A 56 -1.81 11.33 -2.59
C GLU A 56 -0.66 10.43 -2.11
N LEU A 57 -1.01 9.25 -1.59
CA LEU A 57 -0.03 8.24 -1.16
C LEU A 57 0.89 7.85 -2.33
N PHE A 58 0.32 7.54 -3.49
CA PHE A 58 1.09 7.12 -4.65
C PHE A 58 2.05 8.21 -5.12
N THR A 59 1.58 9.46 -5.21
CA THR A 59 2.40 10.62 -5.60
C THR A 59 3.57 10.82 -4.65
N HIS A 60 3.32 10.74 -3.34
CA HIS A 60 4.35 10.85 -2.31
C HIS A 60 5.44 9.77 -2.48
N TYR A 61 5.04 8.52 -2.67
CA TYR A 61 5.99 7.43 -2.84
C TYR A 61 6.65 7.40 -4.23
N GLN A 62 6.01 7.91 -5.27
CA GLN A 62 6.61 8.07 -6.60
C GLN A 62 7.82 9.00 -6.56
N GLN A 63 7.77 10.07 -5.75
CA GLN A 63 8.92 10.94 -5.53
C GLN A 63 10.08 10.21 -4.80
N GLU A 64 9.78 9.27 -3.90
CA GLU A 64 10.78 8.43 -3.24
C GLU A 64 11.38 7.34 -4.16
N VAL A 65 10.62 6.86 -5.16
CA VAL A 65 11.08 5.84 -6.13
C VAL A 65 12.35 6.28 -6.87
N HIS A 66 12.42 7.55 -7.25
CA HIS A 66 13.58 8.11 -7.95
C HIS A 66 14.87 8.10 -7.11
N LYS A 67 14.77 8.07 -5.78
CA LYS A 67 15.94 8.09 -4.89
C LYS A 67 16.39 6.69 -4.48
N ASP A 68 15.45 5.79 -4.19
CA ASP A 68 15.75 4.53 -3.50
C ASP A 68 15.37 3.26 -4.27
N SER A 69 15.04 3.37 -5.57
CA SER A 69 14.62 2.23 -6.42
C SER A 69 13.50 1.37 -5.83
N ARG A 70 12.64 1.99 -4.99
CA ARG A 70 11.46 1.34 -4.41
C ARG A 70 10.31 1.42 -5.41
N PHE A 71 9.39 0.46 -5.38
CA PHE A 71 8.22 0.46 -6.26
C PHE A 71 6.96 0.28 -5.42
N MET A 72 5.94 1.07 -5.72
CA MET A 72 4.59 0.94 -5.16
C MET A 72 3.63 0.65 -6.31
N ALA A 73 2.67 -0.23 -6.08
CA ALA A 73 1.60 -0.52 -7.01
C ALA A 73 0.30 -0.66 -6.22
N ILE A 74 -0.82 -0.32 -6.85
CA ILE A 74 -2.17 -0.49 -6.29
C ILE A 74 -2.90 -1.49 -7.18
N ASP A 75 -3.30 -2.61 -6.61
CA ASP A 75 -4.11 -3.62 -7.29
C ASP A 75 -5.53 -3.60 -6.70
N ARG A 76 -6.52 -3.25 -7.54
CA ARG A 76 -7.94 -3.20 -7.17
C ARG A 76 -8.68 -4.50 -7.46
N HIS A 77 -8.08 -5.38 -8.25
CA HIS A 77 -8.61 -6.68 -8.61
C HIS A 77 -7.53 -7.74 -8.36
N PRO A 78 -7.10 -7.93 -7.10
CA PRO A 78 -6.08 -8.89 -6.78
C PRO A 78 -6.58 -10.30 -7.14
N ASN A 79 -6.11 -10.82 -8.26
CA ASN A 79 -6.45 -12.16 -8.75
C ASN A 79 -5.76 -13.26 -7.93
N ILE A 80 -4.72 -12.91 -7.18
CA ILE A 80 -3.97 -13.85 -6.36
C ILE A 80 -3.72 -13.19 -5.01
N PHE A 81 -4.19 -13.84 -3.94
CA PHE A 81 -3.74 -13.59 -2.57
C PHE A 81 -2.34 -14.20 -2.42
N MET A 82 -1.34 -13.56 -3.03
CA MET A 82 0.08 -13.84 -2.83
C MET A 82 0.60 -12.85 -1.80
#